data_AF-A0A4Q3IVM6-F1
#
_entry.id   AF-A0A4Q3IVM6-F1
#
_cell.length_a   1.000
_cell.length_b   1.000
_cell.length_c   1.000
_cell.angle_alpha   90.00
_cell.angle_beta   90.00
_cell.angle_gamma   90.00
#
_symmetry.space_group_name_H-M   'P 1'
#
loop_
_entity.id
_entity.type
_entity.pdbx_description
1 polymer ?
#
loop_
_entity_poly.entity_id
_entity_poly.type
_entity_poly.pdbx_seq_one_letter_code
_entity_poly.pdbx_strand_id
1 'polypeptide(L)'
;AILIYILALGLFLRSRTNLWLAACIASGLLYIVSANSFLETLFASGGGVSRVLALTSALLIYFSFTGFQASFLRLQKLQPWLYPFVRAWMVLLAFSAALAVVDDLSGIGILRQVSPYLGLATIGLALVSALSGIRGNAGRSAIFVLAWLPSLVAGSVRLFVDVAPGIGTGPAVDTSLLFGIAASLVLFTIIASVDIQKREARLRAEILHNAERFRAFAEVGTDIFWEINDDGKLVFFTGQQLEQVRFGLGETFLERLAEATSTDFVRPLREAVAGRHPFDDRRLRMADGERDVWISISGRPITASAHRHRGHSAVYRGLIRDVTEEVERESRRLVEQQMFALGQLAGSVAHEINNLIHPIINLTKRLRLRTGPTADPESTRMMDLIDISSRQAATVVSELLQSTRGERWKDIDRPISTAVEHGVDAVRPALPASMRVDTVIEECTTVSVKV
;
A
#
# COMPACT_ATOMS: atom_id res chain seq x y z
N ALA A 1 14.68 -32.33 -29.20
CA ALA A 1 14.66 -30.87 -28.98
C ALA A 1 13.51 -30.43 -28.06
N ILE A 2 12.25 -30.56 -28.49
CA ILE A 2 11.06 -30.11 -27.71
C ILE A 2 11.05 -30.69 -26.28
N LEU A 3 11.36 -31.98 -26.12
CA LEU A 3 11.48 -32.63 -24.80
C LEU A 3 12.45 -31.89 -23.86
N ILE A 4 13.66 -31.57 -24.35
CA ILE A 4 14.72 -30.92 -23.56
C ILE A 4 14.26 -29.53 -23.13
N TYR A 5 13.64 -28.77 -24.05
CA TYR A 5 13.12 -27.44 -23.76
C TYR A 5 12.02 -27.47 -22.68
N ILE A 6 11.02 -28.34 -22.82
CA ILE A 6 9.90 -28.43 -21.87
C ILE A 6 10.38 -28.96 -20.51
N LEU A 7 11.33 -29.89 -20.49
CA LEU A 7 11.93 -30.40 -19.26
C LEU A 7 12.72 -29.30 -18.53
N ALA A 8 13.57 -28.57 -19.24
CA ALA A 8 14.34 -27.46 -18.66
C ALA A 8 13.41 -26.36 -18.12
N LEU A 9 12.38 -26.00 -18.88
CA LEU A 9 11.36 -25.03 -18.46
C LEU A 9 10.58 -25.52 -17.23
N GLY A 10 10.22 -26.81 -17.19
CA GLY A 10 9.53 -27.42 -16.07
C GLY A 10 10.35 -27.45 -14.79
N LEU A 11 11.65 -27.75 -14.89
CA LEU A 11 12.59 -27.73 -13.77
C LEU A 11 12.82 -26.30 -13.25
N PHE A 12 13.07 -25.35 -14.15
CA PHE A 12 13.32 -23.96 -13.79
C PHE A 12 12.10 -23.29 -13.13
N LEU A 13 10.91 -23.46 -13.73
CA LEU A 13 9.67 -22.88 -13.19
C LEU A 13 9.02 -23.72 -12.08
N ARG A 14 9.62 -24.88 -11.71
CA ARG A 14 9.03 -25.88 -10.81
C ARG A 14 7.57 -26.23 -11.18
N SER A 15 7.27 -26.22 -12.48
CA SER A 15 5.92 -26.43 -12.99
C SER A 15 5.64 -27.93 -13.16
N ARG A 16 4.80 -28.48 -12.26
CA ARG A 16 4.36 -29.90 -12.35
C ARG A 16 3.75 -30.24 -13.70
N THR A 17 3.02 -29.31 -14.31
CA THR A 17 2.36 -29.53 -15.60
C THR A 17 3.36 -29.71 -16.74
N ASN A 18 4.43 -28.92 -16.76
CA ASN A 18 5.47 -29.04 -17.78
C ASN A 18 6.29 -30.33 -17.60
N LEU A 19 6.54 -30.74 -16.35
CA LEU A 19 7.23 -32.01 -16.07
C LEU A 19 6.42 -33.22 -16.56
N TRP A 20 5.10 -33.22 -16.35
CA TRP A 20 4.22 -34.26 -16.89
C TRP A 20 4.17 -34.25 -18.42
N LEU A 21 4.11 -33.07 -19.05
CA LEU A 21 4.17 -32.96 -20.50
C LEU A 21 5.50 -33.47 -21.07
N ALA A 22 6.62 -33.18 -20.40
CA ALA A 22 7.92 -33.73 -20.75
C ALA A 22 7.92 -35.26 -20.64
N ALA A 23 7.37 -35.83 -19.56
CA ALA A 23 7.23 -37.27 -19.40
C ALA A 23 6.36 -37.91 -20.52
N CYS A 24 5.30 -37.22 -20.95
CA CYS A 24 4.45 -37.65 -22.06
C CYS A 24 5.22 -37.69 -23.38
N ILE A 25 6.00 -36.65 -23.68
CA ILE A 25 6.81 -36.58 -24.90
C ILE A 25 7.95 -37.62 -24.86
N ALA A 26 8.59 -37.82 -23.70
CA ALA A 26 9.62 -38.84 -23.54
C ALA A 26 9.07 -40.25 -23.76
N SER A 27 7.89 -40.55 -23.19
CA SER A 27 7.21 -41.84 -23.38
C SER A 27 6.79 -42.06 -24.84
N GLY A 28 6.31 -41.00 -25.50
CA GLY A 28 5.98 -41.02 -26.93
C GLY A 28 7.20 -41.28 -27.83
N LEU A 29 8.33 -40.64 -27.57
CA LEU A 29 9.58 -40.89 -28.29
C LEU A 29 10.07 -42.34 -28.09
N LEU A 30 10.00 -42.85 -26.87
CA LEU A 30 10.35 -44.24 -26.56
C LEU A 30 9.46 -45.23 -27.34
N TYR A 31 8.15 -44.95 -27.40
CA TYR A 31 7.21 -45.75 -28.20
C TYR A 31 7.58 -45.75 -29.69
N ILE A 32 7.81 -44.58 -30.29
CA ILE A 32 8.17 -44.47 -31.72
C ILE A 32 9.44 -45.26 -32.06
N VAL A 33 10.44 -45.23 -31.18
CA VAL A 33 11.70 -45.97 -31.34
C VAL A 33 11.48 -47.49 -31.20
N SER A 34 10.58 -47.91 -30.30
CA SER A 34 10.33 -49.33 -30.03
C SER A 34 9.32 -50.00 -30.96
N ALA A 35 8.37 -49.26 -31.52
CA ALA A 35 7.24 -49.81 -32.29
C ALA A 35 7.58 -50.11 -33.77
N ASN A 36 8.63 -49.51 -34.34
CA ASN A 36 8.94 -49.57 -35.77
C ASN A 36 10.09 -50.52 -36.13
N SER A 37 10.39 -51.54 -35.32
CA SER A 37 11.53 -52.46 -35.52
C SER A 37 12.91 -51.77 -35.65
N PHE A 38 13.02 -50.50 -35.25
CA PHE A 38 14.28 -49.74 -35.28
C PHE A 38 15.32 -50.35 -34.32
N LEU A 39 14.87 -50.83 -33.16
CA LEU A 39 15.73 -51.54 -32.22
C LEU A 39 16.11 -52.93 -32.72
N GLU A 40 15.23 -53.61 -33.46
CA GLU A 40 15.49 -54.94 -34.05
C GLU A 40 16.51 -54.88 -35.19
N THR A 41 16.59 -53.75 -35.90
CA THR A 41 17.58 -53.50 -36.96
C THR A 41 18.96 -53.09 -36.42
N LEU A 42 19.02 -52.48 -35.24
CA LEU A 42 20.28 -52.07 -34.59
C LEU A 42 20.90 -53.14 -33.69
N PHE A 43 20.08 -53.97 -33.04
CA PHE A 43 20.55 -55.03 -32.15
C PHE A 43 20.10 -56.39 -32.69
N ALA A 44 21.00 -57.10 -33.35
CA ALA A 44 20.74 -58.44 -33.87
C ALA A 44 20.26 -59.39 -32.74
N SER A 45 19.19 -60.14 -33.03
CA SER A 45 18.56 -61.18 -32.18
C SER A 45 17.87 -60.70 -30.89
N GLY A 46 16.66 -60.14 -30.98
CA GLY A 46 15.87 -59.84 -29.78
C GLY A 46 14.45 -59.30 -30.00
N GLY A 47 13.62 -59.95 -30.81
CA GLY A 47 12.22 -59.50 -31.06
C GLY A 47 11.31 -59.45 -29.81
N GLY A 48 11.72 -60.05 -28.69
CA GLY A 48 11.04 -59.88 -27.39
C GLY A 48 11.23 -58.48 -26.81
N VAL A 49 12.46 -57.95 -26.83
CA VAL A 49 12.80 -56.68 -26.16
C VAL A 49 12.06 -55.50 -26.78
N SER A 50 11.99 -55.43 -28.11
CA SER A 50 11.26 -54.36 -28.81
C SER A 50 9.77 -54.38 -28.49
N ARG A 51 9.17 -55.58 -28.39
CA ARG A 51 7.75 -55.75 -28.05
C ARG A 51 7.43 -55.34 -26.62
N VAL A 52 8.26 -55.75 -25.65
CA VAL A 52 8.13 -55.31 -24.25
C VAL A 52 8.23 -53.79 -24.15
N LEU A 53 9.27 -53.20 -24.77
CA LEU A 53 9.47 -51.76 -24.74
C LEU A 53 8.29 -51.00 -25.37
N ALA A 54 7.72 -51.51 -26.46
CA ALA A 54 6.55 -50.91 -27.12
C ALA A 54 5.30 -50.96 -26.23
N LEU A 55 5.04 -52.09 -25.57
CA LEU A 55 3.89 -52.24 -24.67
C LEU A 55 4.06 -51.37 -23.42
N THR A 56 5.22 -51.40 -22.78
CA THR A 56 5.52 -50.60 -21.59
C THR A 56 5.49 -49.11 -21.91
N SER A 57 6.06 -48.67 -23.04
CA SER A 57 6.03 -47.25 -23.44
C SER A 57 4.61 -46.77 -23.79
N ALA A 58 3.76 -47.60 -24.39
CA ALA A 58 2.34 -47.27 -24.60
C ALA A 58 1.61 -47.02 -23.27
N LEU A 59 1.82 -47.88 -22.27
CA LEU A 59 1.24 -47.70 -20.93
C LEU A 59 1.81 -46.47 -20.21
N LEU A 60 3.09 -46.17 -20.40
CA LEU A 60 3.73 -44.95 -19.89
C LEU A 60 3.17 -43.68 -20.55
N ILE A 61 2.79 -43.72 -21.84
CA ILE A 61 2.08 -42.63 -22.50
C ILE A 61 0.73 -42.39 -21.81
N TYR A 62 -0.07 -43.43 -21.58
CA TYR A 62 -1.35 -43.29 -20.88
C TYR A 62 -1.18 -42.71 -19.47
N PHE A 63 -0.18 -43.21 -18.73
CA PHE A 63 0.14 -42.75 -17.38
C PHE A 63 0.53 -41.27 -17.35
N SER A 64 1.49 -40.89 -18.19
CA SER A 64 2.03 -39.53 -18.25
C SER A 64 1.02 -38.53 -18.81
N PHE A 65 0.20 -38.93 -19.79
CA PHE A 65 -0.90 -38.12 -20.32
C PHE A 65 -1.98 -37.87 -19.25
N THR A 66 -2.35 -38.90 -18.48
CA THR A 66 -3.31 -38.77 -17.36
C THR A 66 -2.77 -37.82 -16.29
N GLY A 67 -1.49 -37.93 -15.94
CA GLY A 67 -0.83 -37.01 -15.00
C GLY A 67 -0.76 -35.57 -15.52
N PHE A 68 -0.47 -35.40 -16.82
CA PHE A 68 -0.47 -34.09 -17.49
C PHE A 68 -1.85 -33.45 -17.43
N GLN A 69 -2.89 -34.17 -17.85
CA GLN A 69 -4.28 -33.72 -17.80
C GLN A 69 -4.70 -33.32 -16.39
N ALA A 70 -4.41 -34.16 -15.39
CA ALA A 70 -4.74 -33.88 -14.00
C ALA A 70 -4.09 -32.58 -13.50
N SER A 71 -2.85 -32.34 -13.90
CA SER A 71 -2.10 -31.13 -13.57
C SER A 71 -2.59 -29.89 -14.33
N PHE A 72 -2.82 -30.00 -15.64
CA PHE A 72 -3.22 -28.91 -16.52
C PHE A 72 -4.63 -28.39 -16.18
N LEU A 73 -5.59 -29.31 -16.03
CA LEU A 73 -6.96 -29.01 -15.63
C LEU A 73 -7.11 -28.70 -14.13
N ARG A 74 -6.02 -28.83 -13.35
CA ARG A 74 -6.02 -28.63 -11.88
C ARG A 74 -7.12 -29.43 -11.18
N LEU A 75 -7.28 -30.69 -11.55
CA LEU A 75 -8.38 -31.54 -11.07
C LEU A 75 -8.43 -31.60 -9.53
N GLN A 76 -7.27 -31.63 -8.87
CA GLN A 76 -7.19 -31.60 -7.40
C GLN A 76 -7.92 -30.40 -6.76
N LYS A 77 -7.88 -29.22 -7.40
CA LYS A 77 -8.48 -27.99 -6.85
C LYS A 77 -9.88 -27.73 -7.39
N LEU A 78 -10.10 -27.98 -8.68
CA LEU A 78 -11.35 -27.60 -9.36
C LEU A 78 -12.37 -28.73 -9.42
N GLN A 79 -11.95 -29.99 -9.26
CA GLN A 79 -12.81 -31.18 -9.35
C GLN A 79 -12.37 -32.26 -8.33
N PRO A 80 -12.54 -32.00 -7.02
CA PRO A 80 -12.06 -32.90 -5.98
C PRO A 80 -12.72 -34.28 -6.03
N TRP A 81 -13.96 -34.38 -6.55
CA TRP A 81 -14.67 -35.65 -6.69
C TRP A 81 -14.06 -36.58 -7.74
N LEU A 82 -13.47 -36.04 -8.82
CA LEU A 82 -12.92 -36.83 -9.94
C LEU A 82 -11.45 -37.19 -9.72
N TYR A 83 -10.70 -36.33 -9.00
CA TYR A 83 -9.29 -36.54 -8.71
C TYR A 83 -8.92 -37.91 -8.10
N PRO A 84 -9.66 -38.50 -7.12
CA PRO A 84 -9.32 -39.82 -6.58
C PRO A 84 -9.42 -40.93 -7.64
N PHE A 85 -10.41 -40.86 -8.53
CA PHE A 85 -10.56 -41.81 -9.64
C PHE A 85 -9.38 -41.70 -10.62
N VAL A 86 -8.99 -40.48 -10.98
CA VAL A 86 -7.83 -40.23 -11.85
C VAL A 86 -6.54 -40.75 -11.22
N ARG A 87 -6.36 -40.56 -9.90
CA ARG A 87 -5.20 -41.09 -9.17
C ARG A 87 -5.20 -42.61 -9.11
N ALA A 88 -6.34 -43.24 -8.87
CA ALA A 88 -6.47 -44.70 -8.89
C ALA A 88 -6.17 -45.26 -10.28
N TRP A 89 -6.65 -44.60 -11.35
CA TRP A 89 -6.34 -44.95 -12.73
C TRP A 89 -4.85 -44.86 -13.04
N MET A 90 -4.16 -43.81 -12.57
CA MET A 90 -2.71 -43.68 -12.70
C MET A 90 -1.95 -44.80 -11.99
N VAL A 91 -2.39 -45.22 -10.80
CA VAL A 91 -1.78 -46.35 -10.07
C VAL A 91 -1.96 -47.65 -10.85
N LEU A 92 -3.16 -47.88 -11.39
CA LEU A 92 -3.44 -49.03 -12.25
C LEU A 92 -2.51 -49.04 -13.47
N LEU A 93 -2.39 -47.93 -14.19
CA LEU A 93 -1.52 -47.82 -15.37
C LEU A 93 -0.04 -48.05 -15.04
N ALA A 94 0.44 -47.51 -13.90
CA ALA A 94 1.80 -47.74 -13.45
C ALA A 94 2.05 -49.22 -13.10
N PHE A 95 1.08 -49.86 -12.43
CA PHE A 95 1.14 -51.28 -12.12
C PHE A 95 1.11 -52.14 -13.38
N SER A 96 0.23 -51.84 -14.33
CA SER A 96 0.17 -52.51 -15.64
C SER A 96 1.47 -52.35 -16.43
N ALA A 97 2.11 -51.17 -16.38
CA ALA A 97 3.39 -50.94 -17.05
C ALA A 97 4.52 -51.78 -16.45
N ALA A 98 4.54 -51.95 -15.13
CA ALA A 98 5.49 -52.83 -14.45
C ALA A 98 5.22 -54.31 -14.77
N LEU A 99 3.95 -54.70 -14.80
CA LEU A 99 3.53 -56.07 -15.09
C LEU A 99 3.75 -56.45 -16.58
N ALA A 100 3.78 -55.48 -17.50
CA ALA A 100 4.01 -55.71 -18.93
C ALA A 100 5.34 -56.41 -19.22
N VAL A 101 6.37 -56.12 -18.43
CA VAL A 101 7.68 -56.79 -18.54
C VAL A 101 7.57 -58.26 -18.12
N VAL A 102 6.80 -58.55 -17.06
CA VAL A 102 6.61 -59.90 -16.54
C VAL A 102 5.70 -60.74 -17.43
N ASP A 103 4.63 -60.15 -17.97
CA ASP A 103 3.64 -60.81 -18.85
C ASP A 103 4.27 -61.31 -20.16
N ASP A 104 5.22 -60.57 -20.73
CA ASP A 104 5.96 -61.01 -21.93
C ASP A 104 7.04 -62.04 -21.59
N LEU A 105 7.79 -61.85 -20.50
CA LEU A 105 8.79 -62.83 -20.03
C LEU A 105 8.18 -64.19 -19.66
N SER A 106 6.93 -64.20 -19.19
CA SER A 106 6.19 -65.40 -18.83
C SER A 106 5.38 -65.99 -19.99
N GLY A 107 5.32 -65.31 -21.15
CA GLY A 107 4.59 -65.77 -22.34
C GLY A 107 3.06 -65.77 -22.22
N ILE A 108 2.51 -65.09 -21.22
CA ILE A 108 1.06 -65.07 -20.91
C ILE A 108 0.30 -64.14 -21.88
N GLY A 109 0.87 -62.98 -22.19
CA GLY A 109 0.37 -62.05 -23.22
C GLY A 109 -0.99 -61.41 -22.95
N ILE A 110 -1.48 -61.42 -21.70
CA ILE A 110 -2.79 -60.85 -21.33
C ILE A 110 -2.78 -59.33 -21.46
N LEU A 111 -1.69 -58.67 -21.05
CA LEU A 111 -1.62 -57.20 -21.09
C LEU A 111 -1.66 -56.66 -22.51
N ARG A 112 -1.22 -57.44 -23.50
CA ARG A 112 -1.34 -57.08 -24.91
C ARG A 112 -2.80 -57.01 -25.37
N GLN A 113 -3.65 -57.92 -24.90
CA GLN A 113 -5.08 -57.91 -25.23
C GLN A 113 -5.84 -56.82 -24.47
N VAL A 114 -5.42 -56.52 -23.23
CA VAL A 114 -6.08 -55.55 -22.35
C VAL A 114 -5.65 -54.10 -22.62
N SER A 115 -4.43 -53.87 -23.12
CA SER A 115 -3.85 -52.54 -23.34
C SER A 115 -4.72 -51.60 -24.20
N PRO A 116 -5.34 -52.03 -25.31
CA PRO A 116 -6.23 -51.16 -26.09
C PRO A 116 -7.43 -50.63 -25.29
N TYR A 117 -8.00 -51.46 -24.41
CA TYR A 117 -9.11 -51.08 -23.53
C TYR A 117 -8.66 -50.07 -22.47
N LEU A 118 -7.45 -50.23 -21.92
CA LEU A 118 -6.85 -49.25 -21.01
C LEU A 118 -6.63 -47.90 -21.72
N GLY A 119 -6.23 -47.93 -22.99
CA GLY A 119 -6.12 -46.72 -23.81
C GLY A 119 -7.46 -46.02 -24.00
N LEU A 120 -8.51 -46.74 -24.39
CA LEU A 120 -9.86 -46.19 -24.58
C LEU A 120 -10.43 -45.60 -23.29
N ALA A 121 -10.25 -46.30 -22.17
CA ALA A 121 -10.65 -45.80 -20.86
C ALA A 121 -9.88 -44.52 -20.46
N THR A 122 -8.59 -44.42 -20.81
CA THR A 122 -7.78 -43.21 -20.59
C THR A 122 -8.30 -42.03 -21.41
N ILE A 123 -8.64 -42.24 -22.70
CA ILE A 123 -9.24 -41.20 -23.54
C ILE A 123 -10.62 -40.77 -23.00
N GLY A 124 -11.45 -41.73 -22.59
CA GLY A 124 -12.75 -41.45 -21.98
C GLY A 124 -12.61 -40.61 -20.70
N LEU A 125 -11.68 -40.97 -19.81
CA LEU A 125 -11.37 -40.22 -18.60
C LEU A 125 -10.87 -38.80 -18.92
N ALA A 126 -10.13 -38.64 -20.02
CA ALA A 126 -9.69 -37.33 -20.52
C ALA A 126 -10.84 -36.44 -20.95
N LEU A 127 -11.77 -36.98 -21.73
CA LEU A 127 -12.96 -36.26 -22.18
C LEU A 127 -13.86 -35.88 -21.01
N VAL A 128 -14.12 -36.82 -20.08
CA VAL A 128 -14.94 -36.57 -18.89
C VAL A 128 -14.32 -35.46 -18.04
N SER A 129 -13.01 -35.50 -17.79
CA SER A 129 -12.31 -34.48 -17.00
C SER A 129 -12.33 -33.10 -17.66
N ALA A 130 -12.22 -33.05 -18.99
CA ALA A 130 -12.25 -31.81 -19.74
C ALA A 130 -13.66 -31.19 -19.74
N LEU A 131 -14.69 -31.99 -20.03
CA LEU A 131 -16.10 -31.56 -20.09
C LEU A 131 -16.63 -31.12 -18.73
N SER A 132 -16.33 -31.87 -17.66
CA SER A 132 -16.72 -31.50 -16.30
C SER A 132 -16.06 -30.19 -15.84
N GLY A 133 -14.93 -29.80 -16.46
CA GLY A 133 -14.18 -28.59 -16.13
C GLY A 133 -14.72 -27.31 -16.76
N ILE A 134 -15.59 -27.42 -17.76
CA ILE A 134 -16.16 -26.27 -18.47
C ILE A 134 -16.92 -25.35 -17.51
N ARG A 135 -17.62 -25.90 -16.52
CA ARG A 135 -18.36 -25.12 -15.51
C ARG A 135 -17.47 -24.35 -14.54
N GLY A 136 -16.25 -24.81 -14.28
CA GLY A 136 -15.34 -24.18 -13.31
C GLY A 136 -14.29 -23.26 -13.95
N ASN A 137 -13.76 -23.64 -15.12
CA ASN A 137 -12.76 -22.87 -15.84
C ASN A 137 -12.83 -23.16 -17.34
N ALA A 138 -13.86 -22.60 -17.99
CA ALA A 138 -14.14 -22.79 -19.41
C ALA A 138 -12.92 -22.55 -20.31
N GLY A 139 -12.08 -21.55 -19.98
CA GLY A 139 -10.88 -21.24 -20.77
C GLY A 139 -9.89 -22.39 -20.84
N ARG A 140 -9.54 -23.00 -19.70
CA ARG A 140 -8.54 -24.10 -19.67
C ARG A 140 -9.09 -25.40 -20.23
N SER A 141 -10.34 -25.73 -19.94
CA SER A 141 -10.99 -26.90 -20.53
C SER A 141 -11.10 -26.78 -22.04
N ALA A 142 -11.49 -25.60 -22.56
CA ALA A 142 -11.57 -25.35 -24.00
C ALA A 142 -10.19 -25.46 -24.67
N ILE A 143 -9.14 -24.90 -24.06
CA ILE A 143 -7.76 -25.04 -24.56
C ILE A 143 -7.34 -26.51 -24.61
N PHE A 144 -7.62 -27.28 -23.56
CA PHE A 144 -7.27 -28.70 -23.52
C PHE A 144 -7.97 -29.48 -24.64
N VAL A 145 -9.29 -29.33 -24.77
CA VAL A 145 -10.06 -30.02 -25.82
C VAL A 145 -9.56 -29.62 -27.19
N LEU A 146 -9.42 -28.32 -27.47
CA LEU A 146 -9.01 -27.82 -28.77
C LEU A 146 -7.60 -28.28 -29.14
N ALA A 147 -6.65 -28.22 -28.19
CA ALA A 147 -5.28 -28.67 -28.41
C ALA A 147 -5.17 -30.18 -28.64
N TRP A 148 -5.90 -30.99 -27.87
CA TRP A 148 -5.73 -32.45 -27.87
C TRP A 148 -6.73 -33.21 -28.72
N LEU A 149 -7.72 -32.55 -29.33
CA LEU A 149 -8.70 -33.19 -30.21
C LEU A 149 -8.06 -34.05 -31.32
N PRO A 150 -7.03 -33.58 -32.07
CA PRO A 150 -6.42 -34.39 -33.12
C PRO A 150 -5.83 -35.69 -32.59
N SER A 151 -5.09 -35.63 -31.48
CA SER A 151 -4.49 -36.82 -30.86
C SER A 151 -5.53 -37.75 -30.23
N LEU A 152 -6.60 -37.22 -29.63
CA LEU A 152 -7.66 -38.04 -29.02
C LEU A 152 -8.49 -38.77 -30.09
N VAL A 153 -8.80 -38.10 -31.21
CA VAL A 153 -9.52 -38.72 -32.32
C VAL A 153 -8.67 -39.79 -32.98
N ALA A 154 -7.42 -39.46 -33.35
CA ALA A 154 -6.53 -40.43 -33.99
C ALA A 154 -6.19 -41.62 -33.07
N GLY A 155 -5.98 -41.36 -31.77
CA GLY A 155 -5.82 -42.40 -30.76
C GLY A 155 -7.04 -43.30 -30.60
N SER A 156 -8.24 -42.73 -30.59
CA SER A 156 -9.49 -43.53 -30.52
C SER A 156 -9.65 -44.44 -31.72
N VAL A 157 -9.40 -43.92 -32.93
CA VAL A 157 -9.46 -44.72 -34.17
C VAL A 157 -8.45 -45.85 -34.13
N ARG A 158 -7.20 -45.58 -33.72
CA ARG A 158 -6.17 -46.62 -33.61
C ARG A 158 -6.57 -47.71 -32.63
N LEU A 159 -6.98 -47.33 -31.42
CA LEU A 159 -7.34 -48.30 -30.39
C LEU A 159 -8.58 -49.11 -30.75
N PHE A 160 -9.51 -48.53 -31.51
CA PHE A 160 -10.67 -49.25 -32.01
C PHE A 160 -10.29 -50.31 -33.05
N VAL A 161 -9.35 -49.99 -33.96
CA VAL A 161 -8.79 -50.97 -34.91
C VAL A 161 -8.06 -52.10 -34.18
N ASP A 162 -7.32 -51.79 -33.10
CA ASP A 162 -6.63 -52.80 -32.29
C ASP A 162 -7.61 -53.73 -31.54
N VAL A 163 -8.81 -53.26 -31.18
CA VAL A 163 -9.88 -54.07 -30.56
C VAL A 163 -10.68 -54.87 -31.60
N ALA A 164 -10.86 -54.35 -32.80
CA ALA A 164 -11.66 -54.96 -33.88
C ALA A 164 -10.81 -55.17 -35.16
N PRO A 165 -9.94 -56.20 -35.19
CA PRO A 165 -8.94 -56.41 -36.26
C PRO A 165 -9.54 -56.74 -37.64
N GLY A 166 -10.87 -56.86 -37.77
CA GLY A 166 -11.56 -57.05 -39.06
C GLY A 166 -11.62 -55.78 -39.94
N ILE A 167 -11.23 -54.63 -39.40
CA ILE A 167 -11.12 -53.35 -40.11
C ILE A 167 -9.63 -53.14 -40.37
N GLY A 168 -9.18 -53.26 -41.62
CA GLY A 168 -7.77 -53.42 -41.98
C GLY A 168 -6.78 -52.49 -41.26
N THR A 169 -5.69 -53.07 -40.77
CA THR A 169 -4.52 -52.39 -40.19
C THR A 169 -3.63 -51.80 -41.30
N GLY A 170 -4.07 -50.68 -41.88
CA GLY A 170 -3.29 -49.98 -42.90
C GLY A 170 -2.24 -49.03 -42.29
N PRO A 171 -1.13 -48.75 -43.01
CA PRO A 171 -0.14 -47.73 -42.61
C PRO A 171 -0.77 -46.33 -42.46
N ALA A 172 -1.94 -46.09 -43.05
CA ALA A 172 -2.75 -44.90 -42.87
C ALA A 172 -3.19 -44.67 -41.40
N VAL A 173 -3.46 -45.75 -40.64
CA VAL A 173 -3.90 -45.63 -39.25
C VAL A 173 -2.72 -45.20 -38.35
N ASP A 174 -1.55 -45.82 -38.51
CA ASP A 174 -0.33 -45.45 -37.77
C ASP A 174 0.12 -44.02 -38.08
N THR A 175 0.11 -43.63 -39.35
CA THR A 175 0.45 -42.26 -39.75
C THR A 175 -0.55 -41.23 -39.23
N SER A 176 -1.85 -41.56 -39.15
CA SER A 176 -2.86 -40.67 -38.58
C SER A 176 -2.62 -40.37 -37.09
N LEU A 177 -2.16 -41.36 -36.31
CA LEU A 177 -1.82 -41.19 -34.89
C LEU A 177 -0.64 -40.25 -34.71
N LEU A 178 0.44 -40.45 -35.47
CA LEU A 178 1.62 -39.60 -35.44
C LEU A 178 1.28 -38.16 -35.85
N PHE A 179 0.46 -38.00 -36.89
CA PHE A 179 -0.04 -36.69 -37.31
C PHE A 179 -0.89 -36.03 -36.21
N GLY A 180 -1.79 -36.77 -35.57
CA GLY A 180 -2.62 -36.28 -34.47
C GLY A 180 -1.79 -35.79 -33.27
N ILE A 181 -0.77 -36.55 -32.87
CA ILE A 181 0.15 -36.15 -31.79
C ILE A 181 0.94 -34.90 -32.17
N ALA A 182 1.50 -34.86 -33.39
CA ALA A 182 2.27 -33.71 -33.88
C ALA A 182 1.39 -32.44 -33.95
N ALA A 183 0.19 -32.55 -34.52
CA ALA A 183 -0.78 -31.46 -34.59
C ALA A 183 -1.16 -30.96 -33.18
N SER A 184 -1.40 -31.87 -32.23
CA SER A 184 -1.71 -31.51 -30.86
C SER A 184 -0.57 -30.78 -30.14
N LEU A 185 0.68 -31.22 -30.33
CA LEU A 185 1.85 -30.55 -29.75
C LEU A 185 2.06 -29.15 -30.35
N VAL A 186 1.89 -28.98 -31.66
CA VAL A 186 1.98 -27.67 -32.33
C VAL A 186 0.88 -26.74 -31.83
N LEU A 187 -0.37 -27.22 -31.81
CA LEU A 187 -1.52 -26.43 -31.38
C LEU A 187 -1.41 -26.02 -29.91
N PHE A 188 -0.97 -26.94 -29.04
CA PHE A 188 -0.68 -26.64 -27.65
C PHE A 188 0.42 -25.59 -27.51
N THR A 189 1.49 -25.67 -28.31
CA THR A 189 2.59 -24.70 -28.29
C THR A 189 2.13 -23.31 -28.70
N ILE A 190 1.33 -23.20 -29.76
CA ILE A 190 0.75 -21.93 -30.23
C ILE A 190 -0.13 -21.33 -29.14
N ILE A 191 -1.04 -22.12 -28.57
CA ILE A 191 -1.96 -21.63 -27.53
C ILE A 191 -1.20 -21.22 -26.27
N ALA A 192 -0.21 -22.01 -25.83
CA ALA A 192 0.62 -21.67 -24.69
C ALA A 192 1.42 -20.38 -24.93
N SER A 193 1.94 -20.18 -26.14
CA SER A 193 2.66 -18.94 -26.51
C SER A 193 1.74 -17.72 -26.42
N VAL A 194 0.53 -17.81 -26.98
CA VAL A 194 -0.47 -16.72 -26.91
C VAL A 194 -0.91 -16.45 -25.47
N ASP A 195 -1.12 -17.47 -24.65
CA ASP A 195 -1.48 -17.30 -23.23
C ASP A 195 -0.36 -16.61 -22.45
N ILE A 196 0.89 -17.01 -22.66
CA ILE A 196 2.07 -16.38 -22.05
C ILE A 196 2.14 -14.90 -22.44
N GLN A 197 2.00 -14.56 -23.73
CA GLN A 197 2.02 -13.18 -24.20
C GLN A 197 0.89 -12.35 -23.59
N LYS A 198 -0.34 -12.88 -23.55
CA LYS A 198 -1.49 -12.19 -22.93
C LYS A 198 -1.26 -11.96 -21.44
N ARG A 199 -0.69 -12.93 -20.74
CA ARG A 199 -0.41 -12.82 -19.31
C ARG A 199 0.67 -11.78 -19.02
N GLU A 200 1.73 -11.75 -19.85
CA GLU A 200 2.79 -10.76 -19.74
C GLU A 200 2.27 -9.34 -20.01
N ALA A 201 1.46 -9.16 -21.06
CA ALA A 201 0.85 -7.87 -21.36
C ALA A 201 -0.04 -7.37 -20.21
N ARG A 202 -0.85 -8.24 -19.60
CA ARG A 202 -1.67 -7.89 -18.43
C ARG A 202 -0.84 -7.47 -17.23
N LEU A 203 0.20 -8.24 -16.89
CA LEU A 203 1.08 -7.92 -15.77
C LEU A 203 1.81 -6.58 -15.99
N ARG A 204 2.28 -6.31 -17.21
CA ARG A 204 2.90 -5.03 -17.55
C ARG A 204 1.91 -3.86 -17.45
N ALA A 205 0.69 -4.02 -17.95
CA ALA A 205 -0.36 -3.01 -17.83
C ALA A 205 -0.75 -2.74 -16.37
N GLU A 206 -0.82 -3.79 -15.54
CA GLU A 206 -1.10 -3.67 -14.10
C GLU A 206 0.03 -2.94 -13.35
N ILE A 207 1.29 -3.22 -13.69
CA ILE A 207 2.45 -2.49 -13.14
C ILE A 207 2.39 -1.01 -13.53
N LEU A 208 2.14 -0.71 -14.80
CA LEU A 208 2.01 0.67 -15.28
C LEU A 208 0.87 1.41 -14.59
N HIS A 209 -0.31 0.80 -14.54
CA HIS A 209 -1.48 1.37 -13.88
C HIS A 209 -1.23 1.62 -12.38
N ASN A 210 -0.59 0.69 -11.68
CA ASN A 210 -0.24 0.87 -10.28
C ASN A 210 0.80 1.99 -10.07
N ALA A 211 1.78 2.12 -10.98
CA ALA A 211 2.76 3.19 -10.93
C ALA A 211 2.13 4.57 -11.18
N GLU A 212 1.25 4.69 -12.17
CA GLU A 212 0.47 5.91 -12.44
C GLU A 212 -0.43 6.27 -11.25
N ARG A 213 -1.13 5.27 -10.70
CA ARG A 213 -1.99 5.45 -9.53
C ARG A 213 -1.20 5.91 -8.31
N PHE A 214 -0.01 5.35 -8.07
CA PHE A 214 0.88 5.80 -6.99
C PHE A 214 1.33 7.24 -7.21
N ARG A 215 1.73 7.59 -8.43
CA ARG A 215 2.11 8.97 -8.79
C ARG A 215 0.96 9.95 -8.56
N ALA A 216 -0.25 9.62 -9.00
CA ALA A 216 -1.42 10.46 -8.81
C ALA A 216 -1.74 10.68 -7.32
N PHE A 217 -1.64 9.64 -6.47
CA PHE A 217 -1.80 9.81 -5.02
C PHE A 217 -0.72 10.70 -4.40
N ALA A 218 0.53 10.57 -4.87
CA ALA A 218 1.61 11.41 -4.40
C ALA A 218 1.45 12.88 -4.85
N GLU A 219 0.84 13.13 -6.00
CA GLU A 219 0.56 14.49 -6.51
C GLU A 219 -0.65 15.15 -5.82
N VAL A 220 -1.63 14.36 -5.34
CA VAL A 220 -2.79 14.86 -4.57
C VAL A 220 -2.46 15.11 -3.09
N GLY A 221 -1.43 14.45 -2.55
CA GLY A 221 -0.98 14.66 -1.18
C GLY A 221 -0.39 16.05 -0.95
N THR A 222 -0.66 16.64 0.22
CA THR A 222 0.04 17.85 0.69
C THR A 222 1.52 17.59 0.98
N ASP A 223 1.87 16.31 1.20
CA ASP A 223 3.22 15.86 1.47
C ASP A 223 4.06 15.83 0.19
N ILE A 224 5.24 16.41 0.26
CA ILE A 224 6.24 16.39 -0.81
C ILE A 224 7.11 15.16 -0.61
N PHE A 225 7.23 14.31 -1.62
CA PHE A 225 8.12 13.16 -1.61
C PHE A 225 9.42 13.49 -2.33
N TRP A 226 10.54 13.06 -1.73
CA TRP A 226 11.87 13.31 -2.28
C TRP A 226 12.75 12.06 -2.16
N GLU A 227 13.65 11.88 -3.14
CA GLU A 227 14.72 10.89 -3.08
C GLU A 227 16.04 11.50 -3.55
N ILE A 228 17.13 11.10 -2.89
CA ILE A 228 18.49 11.54 -3.21
C ILE A 228 19.41 10.35 -3.52
N ASN A 229 20.40 10.60 -4.37
CA ASN A 229 21.46 9.63 -4.67
C ASN A 229 22.61 9.64 -3.64
N ASP A 230 23.61 8.79 -3.85
CA ASP A 230 24.81 8.71 -2.99
C ASP A 230 25.59 10.05 -2.91
N ASP A 231 25.49 10.89 -3.94
CA ASP A 231 26.11 12.23 -3.96
C ASP A 231 25.26 13.30 -3.23
N GLY A 232 24.10 12.92 -2.67
CA GLY A 232 23.17 13.86 -2.03
C GLY A 232 22.34 14.71 -3.01
N LYS A 233 22.35 14.35 -4.30
CA LYS A 233 21.58 15.03 -5.35
C LYS A 233 20.18 14.47 -5.47
N LEU A 234 19.22 15.34 -5.70
CA LEU A 234 17.82 15.00 -5.86
C LEU A 234 17.57 14.22 -7.17
N VAL A 235 17.06 12.99 -7.07
CA VAL A 235 16.75 12.12 -8.22
C VAL A 235 15.26 11.94 -8.45
N PHE A 236 14.46 12.17 -7.41
CA PHE A 236 13.01 12.13 -7.49
C PHE A 236 12.44 13.21 -6.58
N PHE A 237 11.42 13.91 -7.07
CA PHE A 237 10.70 14.93 -6.33
C PHE A 237 9.28 15.05 -6.88
N THR A 238 8.27 14.94 -6.01
CA THR A 238 6.86 15.08 -6.39
C THR A 238 6.05 15.65 -5.23
N GLY A 239 4.97 16.37 -5.55
CA GLY A 239 4.14 17.09 -4.57
C GLY A 239 4.12 18.59 -4.85
N GLN A 240 3.30 19.31 -4.09
CA GLN A 240 3.19 20.77 -4.21
C GLN A 240 4.48 21.43 -3.74
N GLN A 241 5.17 22.15 -4.63
CA GLN A 241 6.39 22.88 -4.25
C GLN A 241 6.06 23.98 -3.24
N LEU A 242 6.95 24.13 -2.26
CA LEU A 242 6.93 25.25 -1.32
C LEU A 242 7.26 26.52 -2.09
N GLU A 243 6.51 27.60 -1.89
CA GLU A 243 6.76 28.88 -2.56
C GLU A 243 8.16 29.42 -2.25
N GLN A 244 8.65 29.12 -1.04
CA GLN A 244 9.94 29.55 -0.51
C GLN A 244 11.12 28.81 -1.14
N VAL A 245 10.92 27.56 -1.59
CA VAL A 245 12.01 26.72 -2.12
C VAL A 245 11.54 25.89 -3.30
N ARG A 246 12.06 26.26 -4.48
CA ARG A 246 11.98 25.41 -5.67
C ARG A 246 13.15 24.46 -5.71
N PHE A 247 12.84 23.17 -5.84
CA PHE A 247 13.81 22.10 -5.98
C PHE A 247 13.89 21.64 -7.44
N GLY A 248 15.11 21.61 -7.98
CA GLY A 248 15.43 21.02 -9.27
C GLY A 248 15.98 19.60 -9.14
N LEU A 249 15.67 18.72 -10.09
CA LEU A 249 16.32 17.42 -10.20
C LEU A 249 17.82 17.62 -10.51
N GLY A 250 18.69 16.89 -9.81
CA GLY A 250 20.14 16.97 -9.92
C GLY A 250 20.81 17.99 -8.99
N GLU A 251 20.04 18.84 -8.31
CA GLU A 251 20.56 19.78 -7.31
C GLU A 251 20.90 19.07 -5.99
N THR A 252 21.86 19.62 -5.25
CA THR A 252 22.19 19.13 -3.91
C THR A 252 21.07 19.49 -2.93
N PHE A 253 20.29 18.50 -2.53
CA PHE A 253 19.04 18.71 -1.80
C PHE A 253 19.23 19.47 -0.48
N LEU A 254 20.22 19.07 0.33
CA LEU A 254 20.48 19.69 1.63
C LEU A 254 21.12 21.08 1.51
N GLU A 255 21.85 21.39 0.45
CA GLU A 255 22.40 22.73 0.23
C GLU A 255 21.28 23.70 -0.12
N ARG A 256 20.40 23.32 -1.05
CA ARG A 256 19.24 24.11 -1.41
C ARG A 256 18.31 24.36 -0.23
N LEU A 257 18.13 23.37 0.64
CA LEU A 257 17.38 23.53 1.88
C LEU A 257 18.06 24.51 2.85
N ALA A 258 19.39 24.49 2.94
CA ALA A 258 20.18 25.38 3.80
C ALA A 258 20.20 26.84 3.34
N GLU A 259 19.86 27.13 2.09
CA GLU A 259 19.72 28.51 1.60
C GLU A 259 18.42 29.17 2.07
N ALA A 260 17.38 28.37 2.30
CA ALA A 260 16.06 28.85 2.71
C ALA A 260 15.79 28.76 4.22
N THR A 261 16.73 28.18 4.97
CA THR A 261 16.71 28.09 6.43
C THR A 261 18.07 28.48 6.99
N SER A 262 18.26 28.43 8.31
CA SER A 262 19.60 28.66 8.86
C SER A 262 20.46 27.39 8.74
N THR A 263 21.76 27.59 8.51
CA THR A 263 22.72 26.50 8.29
C THR A 263 22.82 25.56 9.50
N ASP A 264 22.56 26.07 10.71
CA ASP A 264 22.57 25.30 11.96
C ASP A 264 21.46 24.23 12.02
N PHE A 265 20.31 24.47 11.39
CA PHE A 265 19.19 23.52 11.39
C PHE A 265 19.39 22.36 10.42
N VAL A 266 20.23 22.53 9.38
CA VAL A 266 20.48 21.48 8.37
C VAL A 266 21.63 20.55 8.76
N ARG A 267 22.53 20.98 9.67
CA ARG A 267 23.67 20.16 10.12
C ARG A 267 23.26 18.76 10.62
N PRO A 268 22.24 18.59 11.50
CA PRO A 268 21.82 17.26 11.96
C PRO A 268 21.27 16.37 10.84
N LEU A 269 20.61 16.97 9.83
CA LEU A 269 20.10 16.25 8.66
C LEU A 269 21.25 15.74 7.81
N ARG A 270 22.29 16.55 7.62
CA ARG A 270 23.51 16.17 6.89
C ARG A 270 24.23 15.00 7.57
N GLU A 271 24.36 15.05 8.89
CA GLU A 271 24.96 13.97 9.68
C GLU A 271 24.12 12.68 9.61
N ALA A 272 22.80 12.79 9.71
CA ALA A 272 21.91 11.63 9.60
C ALA A 272 21.96 10.98 8.21
N VAL A 273 21.96 11.78 7.14
CA VAL A 273 22.09 11.28 5.76
C VAL A 273 23.46 10.62 5.55
N ALA A 274 24.55 11.25 5.99
CA ALA A 274 25.90 10.70 5.88
C ALA A 274 26.07 9.39 6.67
N GLY A 275 25.50 9.31 7.86
CA GLY A 275 25.47 8.10 8.70
C GLY A 275 24.43 7.06 8.28
N ARG A 276 23.62 7.32 7.24
CA ARG A 276 22.47 6.50 6.83
C ARG A 276 21.51 6.21 7.99
N HIS A 277 21.32 7.17 8.88
CA HIS A 277 20.42 7.06 10.02
C HIS A 277 19.05 7.65 9.70
N PRO A 278 17.95 6.94 10.04
CA PRO A 278 16.61 7.48 9.87
C PRO A 278 16.41 8.74 10.72
N PHE A 279 15.63 9.70 10.22
CA PHE A 279 15.18 10.85 10.99
C PHE A 279 13.69 11.11 10.73
N ASP A 280 12.99 11.57 11.77
CA ASP A 280 11.54 11.81 11.76
C ASP A 280 11.21 13.19 12.30
N ASP A 281 10.20 13.80 11.67
CA ASP A 281 9.52 15.01 12.11
C ASP A 281 10.48 16.14 12.52
N ARG A 282 11.55 16.33 11.74
CA ARG A 282 12.49 17.43 11.97
C ARG A 282 11.85 18.72 11.49
N ARG A 283 11.42 19.55 12.43
CA ARG A 283 10.79 20.85 12.14
C ARG A 283 11.85 21.88 11.81
N LEU A 284 11.71 22.51 10.66
CA LEU A 284 12.59 23.57 10.15
C LEU A 284 11.76 24.81 9.91
N ARG A 285 12.31 25.97 10.27
CA ARG A 285 11.73 27.27 9.95
C ARG A 285 12.36 27.80 8.67
N MET A 286 11.56 28.07 7.66
CA MET A 286 11.96 28.78 6.46
C MET A 286 11.56 30.24 6.63
N ALA A 287 12.55 31.13 6.57
CA ALA A 287 12.33 32.56 6.64
C ALA A 287 12.19 33.08 5.21
N ASP A 288 11.00 33.57 4.86
CA ASP A 288 10.76 34.34 3.64
C ASP A 288 10.14 35.66 4.07
N GLY A 289 10.63 36.77 3.51
CA GLY A 289 10.52 38.12 4.11
C GLY A 289 9.12 38.59 4.53
N GLU A 290 8.04 38.00 4.00
CA GLU A 290 6.65 38.29 4.37
C GLU A 290 6.04 37.33 5.42
N ARG A 291 6.43 36.05 5.49
CA ARG A 291 5.83 35.07 6.41
C ARG A 291 6.76 33.90 6.73
N ASP A 292 6.88 33.57 8.02
CA ASP A 292 7.58 32.37 8.49
C ASP A 292 6.78 31.11 8.13
N VAL A 293 7.41 30.17 7.41
CA VAL A 293 6.82 28.85 7.09
C VAL A 293 7.56 27.76 7.85
N TRP A 294 6.80 26.84 8.43
CA TRP A 294 7.34 25.70 9.14
C TRP A 294 7.14 24.43 8.32
N ILE A 295 8.22 23.68 8.13
CA ILE A 295 8.16 22.38 7.48
C ILE A 295 8.63 21.27 8.41
N SER A 296 8.04 20.09 8.29
CA SER A 296 8.48 18.85 8.90
C SER A 296 9.14 17.99 7.84
N ILE A 297 10.42 17.63 8.03
CA ILE A 297 11.14 16.73 7.14
C ILE A 297 11.43 15.39 7.83
N SER A 298 11.15 14.30 7.12
CA SER A 298 11.42 12.93 7.54
C SER A 298 12.16 12.20 6.43
N GLY A 299 13.01 11.24 6.80
CA GLY A 299 13.78 10.48 5.83
C GLY A 299 14.26 9.12 6.34
N ARG A 300 14.47 8.21 5.39
CA ARG A 300 14.90 6.82 5.60
C ARG A 300 15.92 6.39 4.55
N PRO A 301 16.94 5.60 4.93
CA PRO A 301 17.85 4.98 3.97
C PRO A 301 17.12 3.90 3.16
N ILE A 302 17.44 3.81 1.87
CA ILE A 302 16.97 2.73 0.98
C ILE A 302 18.00 1.60 1.08
N THR A 303 17.56 0.41 1.54
CA THR A 303 18.44 -0.75 1.60
C THR A 303 18.67 -1.33 0.20
N ALA A 304 19.93 -1.62 -0.11
CA ALA A 304 20.40 -1.98 -1.45
C ALA A 304 19.74 -3.22 -2.08
N SER A 305 19.01 -4.04 -1.31
CA SER A 305 18.30 -5.22 -1.85
C SER A 305 17.08 -4.86 -2.70
N ALA A 306 16.51 -3.65 -2.56
CA ALA A 306 15.29 -3.27 -3.25
C ALA A 306 15.52 -2.57 -4.61
N HIS A 307 16.64 -1.88 -4.83
CA HIS A 307 16.76 -0.90 -5.94
C HIS A 307 18.00 -1.05 -6.83
N ARG A 308 18.83 -2.09 -6.67
CA ARG A 308 19.99 -2.32 -7.54
C ARG A 308 19.65 -2.76 -8.98
N HIS A 309 18.37 -2.74 -9.36
CA HIS A 309 17.92 -3.08 -10.71
C HIS A 309 17.71 -1.78 -11.51
N ARG A 310 18.65 -1.52 -12.43
CA ARG A 310 18.62 -0.46 -13.47
C ARG A 310 18.75 0.98 -12.97
N GLY A 311 19.98 1.43 -12.74
CA GLY A 311 20.37 2.85 -12.86
C GLY A 311 19.74 3.85 -11.88
N HIS A 312 18.85 3.42 -10.99
CA HIS A 312 18.28 4.26 -9.94
C HIS A 312 19.26 4.31 -8.78
N SER A 313 19.98 5.43 -8.69
CA SER A 313 21.00 5.67 -7.67
C SER A 313 20.43 6.14 -6.33
N ALA A 314 19.10 6.13 -6.15
CA ALA A 314 18.46 6.60 -4.93
C ALA A 314 18.89 5.75 -3.73
N VAL A 315 19.44 6.41 -2.71
CA VAL A 315 19.92 5.75 -1.48
C VAL A 315 19.22 6.24 -0.24
N TYR A 316 18.45 7.31 -0.36
CA TYR A 316 17.73 7.91 0.74
C TYR A 316 16.43 8.52 0.20
N ARG A 317 15.32 8.33 0.94
CA ARG A 317 14.01 8.85 0.57
C ARG A 317 13.29 9.43 1.76
N GLY A 318 12.39 10.36 1.52
CA GLY A 318 11.66 11.01 2.59
C GLY A 318 10.44 11.77 2.13
N LEU A 319 9.86 12.47 3.09
CA LEU A 319 8.76 13.39 2.88
C LEU A 319 9.03 14.74 3.55
N ILE A 320 8.45 15.80 3.00
CA ILE A 320 8.36 17.13 3.60
C ILE A 320 6.88 17.46 3.74
N ARG A 321 6.47 18.00 4.89
CA ARG A 321 5.13 18.49 5.16
C ARG A 321 5.19 19.94 5.57
N ASP A 322 4.28 20.77 5.05
CA ASP A 322 4.00 22.06 5.65
C ASP A 322 3.27 21.82 6.98
N VAL A 323 3.80 22.37 8.06
CA VAL A 323 3.26 22.27 9.43
C VAL A 323 3.06 23.66 10.05
N THR A 324 2.94 24.70 9.21
CA THR A 324 2.81 26.09 9.66
C THR A 324 1.56 26.29 10.51
N GLU A 325 0.41 25.79 10.06
CA GLU A 325 -0.84 25.91 10.82
C GLU A 325 -0.77 25.14 12.15
N GLU A 326 -0.13 23.97 12.17
CA GLU A 326 0.04 23.17 13.38
C GLU A 326 0.87 23.91 14.42
N VAL A 327 2.00 24.49 14.00
CA VAL A 327 2.89 25.28 14.88
C VAL A 327 2.20 26.55 15.37
N GLU A 328 1.47 27.27 14.49
CA GLU A 328 0.69 28.44 14.89
C GLU A 328 -0.43 28.08 15.88
N ARG A 329 -1.11 26.94 15.70
CA ARG A 329 -2.14 26.47 16.65
C ARG A 329 -1.53 26.07 17.99
N GLU A 330 -0.38 25.40 17.97
CA GLU A 330 0.36 25.01 19.17
C GLU A 330 0.81 26.23 19.99
N SER A 331 1.35 27.26 19.32
CA SER A 331 1.77 28.49 19.99
C SER A 331 0.59 29.26 20.59
N ARG A 332 -0.53 29.39 19.87
CA ARG A 332 -1.75 30.03 20.38
C ARG A 332 -2.29 29.32 21.61
N ARG A 333 -2.35 27.98 21.60
CA ARG A 333 -2.78 27.19 22.76
C ARG A 333 -1.90 27.41 23.98
N LEU A 334 -0.58 27.49 23.79
CA LEU A 334 0.35 27.73 24.89
C LEU A 334 0.09 29.11 25.52
N VAL A 335 -0.11 30.14 24.70
CA VAL A 335 -0.44 31.50 25.19
C VAL A 335 -1.78 31.50 25.91
N GLU A 336 -2.81 30.84 25.37
CA GLU A 336 -4.12 30.70 26.03
C GLU A 336 -4.02 30.00 27.39
N GLN A 337 -3.23 28.93 27.50
CA GLN A 337 -3.00 28.23 28.76
C GLN A 337 -2.27 29.10 29.78
N GLN A 338 -1.25 29.85 29.35
CA GLN A 338 -0.55 30.80 30.22
C GLN A 338 -1.48 31.89 30.73
N MET A 339 -2.31 32.47 29.85
CA MET A 339 -3.28 33.49 30.23
C MET A 339 -4.35 32.94 31.17
N PHE A 340 -4.83 31.71 30.94
CA PHE A 340 -5.79 31.06 31.83
C PHE A 340 -5.21 30.84 33.24
N ALA A 341 -3.98 30.32 33.34
CA ALA A 341 -3.31 30.12 34.61
C ALA A 341 -3.04 31.45 35.35
N LEU A 342 -2.61 32.47 34.62
CA LEU A 342 -2.40 33.82 35.17
C LEU A 342 -3.71 34.43 35.68
N GLY A 343 -4.82 34.29 34.95
CA GLY A 343 -6.14 34.77 35.37
C GLY A 343 -6.67 34.08 36.63
N GLN A 344 -6.41 32.77 36.80
CA GLN A 344 -6.76 32.06 38.03
C GLN A 344 -5.96 32.56 39.24
N LEU A 345 -4.65 32.73 39.08
CA LEU A 345 -3.76 33.25 40.14
C LEU A 345 -4.09 34.71 40.49
N ALA A 346 -4.33 35.56 39.50
CA ALA A 346 -4.74 36.94 39.72
C ALA A 346 -6.07 36.98 40.50
N GLY A 347 -7.02 36.10 40.16
CA GLY A 347 -8.29 35.93 40.87
C GLY A 347 -8.14 35.64 42.37
N SER A 348 -7.30 34.66 42.73
CA SER A 348 -7.07 34.30 44.12
C SER A 348 -6.28 35.37 44.89
N VAL A 349 -5.22 35.91 44.30
CA VAL A 349 -4.38 36.95 44.92
C VAL A 349 -5.16 38.24 45.15
N ALA A 350 -5.99 38.65 44.20
CA ALA A 350 -6.82 39.83 44.36
C ALA A 350 -7.92 39.64 45.41
N HIS A 351 -8.47 38.43 45.54
CA HIS A 351 -9.38 38.14 46.65
C HIS A 351 -8.68 38.32 48.00
N GLU A 352 -7.46 37.80 48.16
CA GLU A 352 -6.66 37.98 49.38
C GLU A 352 -6.31 39.45 49.65
N ILE A 353 -5.91 40.21 48.63
CA ILE A 353 -5.61 41.64 48.79
C ILE A 353 -6.87 42.43 49.17
N ASN A 354 -8.00 42.15 48.51
CA ASN A 354 -9.27 42.79 48.88
C ASN A 354 -9.69 42.45 50.31
N ASN A 355 -9.43 41.22 50.77
CA ASN A 355 -9.66 40.80 52.16
C ASN A 355 -8.81 41.59 53.17
N LEU A 356 -7.63 42.09 52.76
CA LEU A 356 -6.77 42.95 53.60
C LEU A 356 -7.16 44.43 53.53
N ILE A 357 -7.55 44.92 52.35
CA ILE A 357 -7.89 46.33 52.13
C ILE A 357 -9.25 46.69 52.75
N HIS A 358 -10.26 45.82 52.65
CA HIS A 358 -11.60 46.11 53.17
C HIS A 358 -11.63 46.43 54.68
N PRO A 359 -10.94 45.68 55.57
CA PRO A 359 -10.80 46.04 56.98
C PRO A 359 -10.12 47.39 57.20
N ILE A 360 -9.08 47.73 56.43
CA ILE A 360 -8.36 49.02 56.55
C ILE A 360 -9.31 50.18 56.23
N ILE A 361 -10.08 50.08 55.15
CA ILE A 361 -11.09 51.09 54.78
C ILE A 361 -12.16 51.19 55.88
N ASN A 362 -12.70 50.06 56.33
CA ASN A 362 -13.79 50.04 57.31
C ASN A 362 -13.36 50.52 58.71
N LEU A 363 -12.18 50.13 59.19
CA LEU A 363 -11.64 50.58 60.47
C LEU A 363 -11.30 52.06 60.44
N THR A 364 -10.70 52.55 59.35
CA THR A 364 -10.43 53.99 59.16
C THR A 364 -11.74 54.79 59.19
N LYS A 365 -12.79 54.32 58.50
CA LYS A 365 -14.12 54.95 58.53
C LYS A 365 -14.75 54.92 59.93
N ARG A 366 -14.63 53.81 60.67
CA ARG A 366 -15.16 53.69 62.04
C ARG A 366 -14.38 54.55 63.04
N LEU A 367 -13.07 54.66 62.90
CA LEU A 367 -12.25 55.57 63.70
C LEU A 367 -12.68 57.01 63.47
N ARG A 368 -12.82 57.44 62.22
CA ARG A 368 -13.34 58.77 61.87
C ARG A 368 -14.70 59.06 62.51
N LEU A 369 -15.63 58.10 62.51
CA LEU A 369 -16.94 58.24 63.14
C LEU A 369 -16.87 58.31 64.68
N ARG A 370 -15.92 57.62 65.32
CA ARG A 370 -15.76 57.64 66.79
C ARG A 370 -15.04 58.88 67.30
N THR A 371 -14.05 59.38 66.58
CA THR A 371 -13.25 60.54 67.02
C THR A 371 -14.01 61.86 66.86
N GLY A 372 -14.99 61.92 65.95
CA GLY A 372 -15.92 63.05 65.81
C GLY A 372 -15.22 64.40 65.58
N PRO A 373 -15.90 65.55 65.83
CA PRO A 373 -15.32 66.90 65.70
C PRO A 373 -14.16 67.20 66.66
N THR A 374 -13.88 66.31 67.61
CA THR A 374 -12.84 66.42 68.63
C THR A 374 -11.48 65.86 68.19
N ALA A 375 -11.38 65.34 66.96
CA ALA A 375 -10.13 64.86 66.39
C ALA A 375 -9.16 66.02 66.10
N ASP A 376 -7.88 65.81 66.38
CA ASP A 376 -6.88 66.79 65.96
C ASP A 376 -6.78 66.83 64.41
N PRO A 377 -6.39 67.99 63.82
CA PRO A 377 -6.31 68.16 62.37
C PRO A 377 -5.29 67.24 61.66
N GLU A 378 -4.28 66.74 62.37
CA GLU A 378 -3.26 65.81 61.85
C GLU A 378 -3.81 64.39 61.77
N SER A 379 -4.46 63.89 62.81
CA SER A 379 -5.15 62.58 62.82
C SER A 379 -6.21 62.50 61.73
N THR A 380 -6.96 63.59 61.50
CA THR A 380 -7.98 63.64 60.43
C THR A 380 -7.34 63.53 59.05
N ARG A 381 -6.23 64.24 58.81
CA ARG A 381 -5.46 64.14 57.55
C ARG A 381 -4.85 62.76 57.33
N MET A 382 -4.33 62.14 58.39
CA MET A 382 -3.78 60.78 58.31
C MET A 382 -4.88 59.76 57.95
N MET A 383 -6.07 59.87 58.54
CA MET A 383 -7.21 59.02 58.20
C MET A 383 -7.69 59.22 56.75
N ASP A 384 -7.73 60.46 56.25
CA ASP A 384 -8.07 60.74 54.86
C ASP A 384 -7.02 60.14 53.90
N LEU A 385 -5.73 60.25 54.22
CA LEU A 385 -4.66 59.63 53.42
C LEU A 385 -4.77 58.10 53.40
N ILE A 386 -5.07 57.46 54.52
CA ILE A 386 -5.26 56.01 54.59
C ILE A 386 -6.48 55.57 53.77
N ASP A 387 -7.62 56.28 53.85
CA ASP A 387 -8.82 55.96 53.06
C ASP A 387 -8.56 56.14 51.55
N ILE A 388 -7.95 57.26 51.14
CA ILE A 388 -7.63 57.53 49.72
C ILE A 388 -6.67 56.46 49.18
N SER A 389 -5.58 56.18 49.91
CA SER A 389 -4.57 55.20 49.47
C SER A 389 -5.14 53.79 49.39
N SER A 390 -5.99 53.41 50.34
CA SER A 390 -6.62 52.08 50.37
C SER A 390 -7.63 51.90 49.23
N ARG A 391 -8.40 52.94 48.89
CA ARG A 391 -9.32 52.91 47.74
C ARG A 391 -8.58 52.89 46.41
N GLN A 392 -7.48 53.63 46.29
CA GLN A 392 -6.61 53.57 45.11
C GLN A 392 -6.01 52.17 44.95
N ALA A 393 -5.51 51.56 46.03
CA ALA A 393 -5.00 50.19 45.99
C ALA A 393 -6.09 49.17 45.56
N ALA A 394 -7.32 49.30 46.07
CA ALA A 394 -8.45 48.47 45.63
C ALA A 394 -8.77 48.64 44.14
N THR A 395 -8.68 49.88 43.63
CA THR A 395 -8.93 50.20 42.21
C THR A 395 -7.87 49.54 41.32
N VAL A 396 -6.59 49.69 41.65
CA VAL A 396 -5.47 49.08 40.90
C VAL A 396 -5.59 47.55 40.87
N VAL A 397 -5.94 46.93 42.00
CA VAL A 397 -6.17 45.47 42.07
C VAL A 397 -7.34 45.04 41.20
N SER A 398 -8.42 45.82 41.13
CA SER A 398 -9.59 45.53 40.30
C SER A 398 -9.29 45.68 38.79
N GLU A 399 -8.51 46.69 38.40
CA GLU A 399 -8.13 46.92 37.00
C GLU A 399 -7.18 45.81 36.49
N LEU A 400 -6.21 45.39 37.31
CA LEU A 400 -5.31 44.29 37.00
C LEU A 400 -6.09 42.97 36.79
N LEU A 401 -7.12 42.72 37.60
CA LEU A 401 -8.02 41.58 37.46
C LEU A 401 -8.81 41.60 36.15
N GLN A 402 -9.35 42.76 35.76
CA GLN A 402 -10.10 42.90 34.51
C GLN A 402 -9.21 42.69 33.29
N SER A 403 -7.93 43.04 33.37
CA SER A 403 -6.97 42.78 32.28
C SER A 403 -6.54 41.32 32.13
N THR A 404 -6.56 40.54 33.23
CA THR A 404 -6.07 39.15 33.27
C THR A 404 -7.18 38.12 33.13
N ARG A 405 -8.39 38.45 33.56
CA ARG A 405 -9.60 37.78 33.10
C ARG A 405 -9.86 38.28 31.70
N GLY A 406 -9.37 37.57 30.68
CA GLY A 406 -9.87 37.75 29.32
C GLY A 406 -11.38 37.53 29.32
N GLU A 407 -12.16 38.56 29.61
CA GLU A 407 -13.60 38.41 29.73
C GLU A 407 -14.14 38.13 28.34
N ARG A 408 -14.78 36.96 28.25
CA ARG A 408 -15.80 36.65 27.24
C ARG A 408 -16.73 37.86 27.17
N TRP A 409 -16.62 38.60 26.08
CA TRP A 409 -17.60 39.58 25.65
C TRP A 409 -19.00 39.00 25.89
N LYS A 410 -19.76 39.58 26.82
CA LYS A 410 -21.20 39.32 26.88
C LYS A 410 -21.81 40.24 25.84
N ASP A 411 -22.45 39.66 24.82
CA ASP A 411 -23.29 40.44 23.91
C ASP A 411 -24.40 41.09 24.74
N ILE A 412 -24.29 42.40 24.94
CA ILE A 412 -25.36 43.21 25.52
C ILE A 412 -25.78 44.16 24.40
N ASP A 413 -26.99 43.96 23.86
CA ASP A 413 -27.58 44.91 22.93
C ASP A 413 -27.77 46.26 23.64
N ARG A 414 -26.87 47.20 23.36
CA ARG A 414 -26.97 48.59 23.81
C ARG A 414 -26.78 49.54 22.65
N PRO A 415 -27.52 50.65 22.59
CA PRO A 415 -27.22 51.73 21.66
C PRO A 415 -25.80 52.23 21.89
N ILE A 416 -25.01 52.34 20.81
CA ILE A 416 -23.64 52.89 20.84
C ILE A 416 -23.63 54.29 21.46
N SER A 417 -24.70 55.06 21.26
CA SER A 417 -24.87 56.39 21.81
C SER A 417 -24.62 56.42 23.33
N THR A 418 -25.15 55.46 24.06
CA THR A 418 -25.02 55.38 25.52
C THR A 418 -23.59 55.01 25.95
N ALA A 419 -22.88 54.21 25.14
CA ALA A 419 -21.48 53.86 25.41
C ALA A 419 -20.55 55.05 25.15
N VAL A 420 -20.80 55.81 24.09
CA VAL A 420 -20.04 57.02 23.75
C VAL A 420 -20.25 58.12 24.80
N GLU A 421 -21.49 58.33 25.26
CA GLU A 421 -21.80 59.28 26.33
C GLU A 421 -21.05 58.93 27.62
N HIS A 422 -21.10 57.68 28.08
CA HIS A 422 -20.38 57.24 29.27
C HIS A 422 -18.86 57.35 29.14
N GLY A 423 -18.31 57.06 27.96
CA GLY A 423 -16.88 57.21 27.69
C GLY A 423 -16.43 58.67 27.74
N VAL A 424 -17.22 59.59 27.17
CA VAL A 424 -16.95 61.03 27.22
C VAL A 424 -17.06 61.57 28.64
N ASP A 425 -18.08 61.14 29.40
CA ASP A 425 -18.26 61.54 30.79
C ASP A 425 -17.13 61.06 31.71
N ALA A 426 -16.57 59.87 31.45
CA ALA A 426 -15.44 59.34 32.20
C ALA A 426 -14.14 60.14 31.95
N VAL A 427 -13.96 60.72 30.76
CA VAL A 427 -12.75 61.46 30.37
C VAL A 427 -12.85 62.96 30.71
N ARG A 428 -14.06 63.52 30.81
CA ARG A 428 -14.29 64.93 31.17
C ARG A 428 -13.51 65.43 32.40
N PRO A 429 -13.42 64.67 33.51
CA PRO A 429 -12.67 65.09 34.70
C PRO A 429 -11.15 65.17 34.49
N ALA A 430 -10.62 64.48 33.48
CA ALA A 430 -9.19 64.46 33.14
C ALA A 430 -8.80 65.55 32.13
N LEU A 431 -9.78 66.25 31.54
CA LEU A 431 -9.54 67.29 30.55
C LEU A 431 -9.28 68.65 31.22
N PRO A 432 -8.33 69.46 30.72
CA PRO A 432 -8.11 70.82 31.19
C PRO A 432 -9.36 71.68 30.99
N ALA A 433 -9.61 72.62 31.91
CA ALA A 433 -10.78 73.52 31.86
C ALA A 433 -10.87 74.40 30.60
N SER A 434 -9.81 74.47 29.79
CA SER A 434 -9.76 75.19 28.51
C SER A 434 -10.32 74.40 27.33
N MET A 435 -10.64 73.11 27.48
CA MET A 435 -11.07 72.25 26.38
C MET A 435 -12.56 71.91 26.51
N ARG A 436 -13.34 72.23 25.47
CA ARG A 436 -14.77 71.92 25.39
C ARG A 436 -14.99 70.73 24.46
N VAL A 437 -15.66 69.70 24.97
CA VAL A 437 -16.03 68.49 24.21
C VAL A 437 -17.53 68.49 23.98
N ASP A 438 -17.93 68.78 22.74
CA ASP A 438 -19.31 68.68 22.28
C ASP A 438 -19.48 67.35 21.53
N THR A 439 -20.41 66.50 21.98
CA THR A 439 -20.68 65.19 21.38
C THR A 439 -21.93 65.30 20.50
N VAL A 440 -21.79 65.02 19.21
CA VAL A 440 -22.92 64.94 18.27
C VAL A 440 -23.09 63.49 17.88
N ILE A 441 -24.24 62.91 18.19
CA ILE A 441 -24.56 61.51 17.91
C ILE A 441 -25.76 61.48 16.98
N GLU A 442 -25.55 61.06 15.73
CA GLU A 442 -26.63 60.82 14.77
C GLU A 442 -27.23 59.42 15.00
N GLU A 443 -28.56 59.29 14.87
CA GLU A 443 -29.27 58.00 15.03
C GLU A 443 -28.88 57.03 13.91
N CYS A 444 -27.85 56.21 14.15
CA CYS A 444 -27.63 55.00 13.37
C CYS A 444 -28.53 53.88 13.89
N THR A 445 -29.42 53.38 13.03
CA THR A 445 -30.18 52.13 13.24
C THR A 445 -29.25 50.99 13.62
N THR A 446 -29.40 50.50 14.86
CA THR A 446 -28.88 49.24 15.43
C THR A 446 -27.64 48.67 14.76
N VAL A 447 -26.47 49.09 15.22
CA VAL A 447 -25.22 48.38 14.96
C VAL A 447 -24.81 47.68 16.25
N SER A 448 -24.74 46.35 16.22
CA SER A 448 -24.17 45.55 17.29
C SER A 448 -22.68 45.89 17.40
N VAL A 449 -22.27 46.51 18.51
CA VAL A 449 -20.85 46.78 18.76
C VAL A 449 -20.34 45.77 19.76
N LYS A 450 -19.29 45.06 19.32
CA LYS A 450 -18.37 44.36 20.23
C LYS A 450 -17.61 45.44 20.99
N VAL A 451 -18.07 45.74 22.21
CA VAL A 451 -17.23 46.46 23.17
C VAL A 451 -16.37 45.44 23.84
#